data_AF-A0A8T4ACM8-F1
#
_entry.id   AF-A0A8T4ACM8-F1
#
_cell.length_a   1.000
_cell.length_b   1.000
_cell.length_c   1.000
_cell.angle_alpha   90.00
_cell.angle_beta   90.00
_cell.angle_gamma   90.00
#
_symmetry.space_group_name_H-M   'P 1'
#
loop_
_entity.id
_entity.type
_entity.pdbx_description
1 polymer ?
#
loop_
_entity_poly.entity_id
_entity_poly.type
_entity_poly.pdbx_seq_one_letter_code
_entity_poly.pdbx_strand_id
1 'polypeptide(L)'
;MMKLRQFSIFLSLLALLSFAGVSEAANPCNPCGIKQNPCNPCAMKQMKKHNPCNPCSMKTMHNPCNPCGMAANPCSTDVKKNIRPHAFNSFQESVDMGRKMWNDDEGMGKAGVACLSCHADFDMLHFDKNQNFPHYVKMVGDVVTLDQMINYCLLNPMQGHELAQDSKEMTAMAAYYRSYRMKYLREHKK
;
A
#
# COMPACT_ATOMS: atom_id res chain seq x y z
N MET A 1 0.57 49.18 -70.46
CA MET A 1 -0.85 49.45 -70.14
C MET A 1 -1.08 49.09 -68.67
N MET A 2 -1.49 50.07 -67.84
CA MET A 2 -2.32 50.01 -66.60
C MET A 2 -2.30 48.72 -65.74
N LYS A 3 -2.08 48.74 -64.41
CA LYS A 3 -2.75 49.59 -63.40
C LYS A 3 -2.01 49.58 -62.04
N LEU A 4 -2.04 50.74 -61.40
CA LEU A 4 -1.80 51.04 -59.98
C LEU A 4 -2.70 50.21 -59.04
N ARG A 5 -2.18 49.82 -57.86
CA ARG A 5 -2.85 50.05 -56.56
C ARG A 5 -1.89 49.81 -55.38
N GLN A 6 -1.73 50.85 -54.57
CA GLN A 6 -1.05 50.86 -53.27
C GLN A 6 -1.82 50.05 -52.22
N PHE A 7 -1.10 49.40 -51.30
CA PHE A 7 -1.42 49.23 -49.87
C PHE A 7 -0.11 48.72 -49.23
N SER A 8 0.69 49.59 -48.59
CA SER A 8 0.64 49.93 -47.17
C SER A 8 1.23 48.86 -46.23
N ILE A 9 2.19 49.32 -45.42
CA ILE A 9 2.49 48.88 -44.04
C ILE A 9 3.37 47.62 -43.91
N PHE A 10 4.43 47.51 -43.10
CA PHE A 10 5.22 48.38 -42.20
C PHE A 10 6.42 47.48 -41.76
N LEU A 11 7.56 48.10 -41.42
CA LEU A 11 8.56 47.62 -40.43
C LEU A 11 9.28 46.28 -40.69
N SER A 12 10.56 46.09 -40.37
CA SER A 12 11.37 46.75 -39.36
C SER A 12 12.85 46.42 -39.58
N LEU A 13 13.64 47.46 -39.30
CA LEU A 13 15.09 47.58 -39.16
C LEU A 13 15.85 46.38 -38.59
N LEU A 14 17.00 46.15 -39.22
CA LEU A 14 18.21 45.57 -38.65
C LEU A 14 18.96 46.61 -37.79
N ALA A 15 19.68 46.09 -36.78
CA ALA A 15 20.98 46.53 -36.27
C ALA A 15 21.07 47.42 -35.00
N LEU A 16 21.71 46.79 -34.00
CA LEU A 16 22.75 47.29 -33.09
C LEU A 16 22.34 48.15 -31.89
N LEU A 17 22.25 47.50 -30.73
CA LEU A 17 22.59 48.09 -29.43
C LEU A 17 23.36 47.08 -28.55
N SER A 18 24.40 47.60 -27.93
CA SER A 18 25.35 47.00 -27.00
C SER A 18 24.69 46.27 -25.84
N PHE A 19 25.15 45.06 -25.51
CA PHE A 19 24.84 44.43 -24.23
C PHE A 19 26.00 44.59 -23.25
N ALA A 20 25.72 45.41 -22.24
CA ALA A 20 26.36 45.38 -20.94
C ALA A 20 26.24 43.99 -20.30
N GLY A 21 27.19 43.68 -19.41
CA GLY A 21 27.35 42.39 -18.76
C GLY A 21 26.07 41.84 -18.14
N VAL A 22 25.81 40.57 -18.42
CA VAL A 22 24.87 39.75 -17.66
C VAL A 22 25.72 38.91 -16.71
N SER A 23 25.61 39.19 -15.42
CA SER A 23 26.03 38.28 -14.36
C SER A 23 25.31 36.94 -14.55
N GLU A 24 26.05 35.93 -14.98
CA GLU A 24 25.56 34.56 -15.06
C GLU A 24 25.20 34.09 -13.65
N ALA A 25 23.90 33.98 -13.39
CA ALA A 25 23.41 33.31 -12.20
C ALA A 25 23.89 31.85 -12.28
N ALA A 26 24.90 31.52 -11.48
CA ALA A 26 25.39 30.15 -11.37
C ALA A 26 24.22 29.24 -10.97
N ASN A 27 23.92 28.29 -11.84
CA ASN A 27 22.97 27.22 -11.56
C ASN A 27 23.50 26.42 -10.35
N PRO A 28 22.78 26.35 -9.22
CA PRO A 28 23.23 25.65 -8.01
C PRO A 28 23.38 24.14 -8.20
N CYS A 29 23.04 23.61 -9.37
CA CYS A 29 23.15 22.20 -9.72
C CYS A 29 24.41 21.82 -10.51
N ASN A 30 25.39 22.71 -10.72
CA ASN A 30 26.66 22.35 -11.36
C ASN A 30 27.74 21.97 -10.31
N PRO A 31 28.05 20.68 -10.11
CA PRO A 31 28.90 20.22 -9.01
C PRO A 31 30.39 20.50 -9.19
N CYS A 32 30.82 21.03 -10.34
CA CYS A 32 32.24 21.22 -10.66
C CYS A 32 32.77 22.65 -10.48
N GLY A 33 31.94 23.60 -9.98
CA GLY A 33 32.29 25.03 -9.94
C GLY A 33 32.51 25.68 -8.57
N ILE A 34 32.17 25.03 -7.44
CA ILE A 34 32.17 25.71 -6.13
C ILE A 34 33.35 25.23 -5.27
N LYS A 35 34.26 26.16 -4.96
CA LYS A 35 35.52 25.90 -4.24
C LYS A 35 35.37 25.63 -2.73
N GLN A 36 34.14 25.54 -2.20
CA GLN A 36 33.82 25.00 -0.87
C GLN A 36 32.30 24.75 -0.78
N ASN A 37 31.90 23.48 -0.66
CA ASN A 37 30.51 23.07 -0.52
C ASN A 37 30.16 22.88 0.97
N PRO A 38 29.27 23.68 1.57
CA PRO A 38 28.79 23.46 2.94
C PRO A 38 28.03 22.14 3.11
N CYS A 39 27.73 21.43 2.02
CA CYS A 39 27.08 20.12 2.02
C CYS A 39 28.06 18.93 1.97
N ASN A 40 29.35 19.09 2.30
CA ASN A 40 30.27 17.95 2.36
C ASN A 40 30.01 17.10 3.63
N PRO A 41 29.41 15.88 3.50
CA PRO A 41 29.06 15.07 4.66
C PRO A 41 30.29 14.50 5.38
N CYS A 42 31.48 14.54 4.76
CA CYS A 42 32.72 14.08 5.36
C CYS A 42 33.38 15.09 6.31
N ALA A 43 32.86 16.32 6.41
CA ALA A 43 33.39 17.34 7.33
C ALA A 43 32.66 17.41 8.68
N MET A 44 31.52 16.72 8.84
CA MET A 44 30.77 16.74 10.09
C MET A 44 31.29 15.70 11.07
N LYS A 45 32.23 16.14 11.92
CA LYS A 45 32.67 15.40 13.10
C LYS A 45 31.45 15.17 14.02
N GLN A 46 31.12 13.89 14.21
CA GLN A 46 30.26 13.34 15.27
C GLN A 46 28.79 13.80 15.30
N MET A 47 27.95 13.14 14.50
CA MET A 47 26.54 12.94 14.88
C MET A 47 26.32 11.46 15.20
N LYS A 48 25.72 11.22 16.37
CA LYS A 48 25.46 9.88 16.92
C LYS A 48 24.75 9.02 15.87
N LYS A 49 25.20 7.77 15.70
CA LYS A 49 24.60 6.79 14.79
C LYS A 49 23.08 6.76 14.94
N HIS A 50 22.37 7.30 13.96
CA HIS A 50 20.97 6.97 13.74
C HIS A 50 20.88 6.07 12.52
N ASN A 51 20.12 4.99 12.65
CA ASN A 51 19.99 3.96 11.63
C ASN A 51 19.20 4.55 10.43
N PRO A 52 19.82 4.66 9.24
CA PRO A 52 19.19 5.28 8.07
C PRO A 52 17.98 4.50 7.52
N CYS A 53 17.68 3.32 8.06
CA CYS A 53 16.64 2.43 7.56
C CYS A 53 15.29 2.50 8.30
N ASN A 54 15.07 3.43 9.24
CA ASN A 54 13.76 3.58 9.89
C ASN A 54 13.18 5.00 9.72
N PRO A 55 12.35 5.22 8.68
CA PRO A 55 11.79 6.54 8.37
C PRO A 55 10.80 7.05 9.43
N CYS A 56 10.38 6.21 10.38
CA CYS A 56 9.39 6.56 11.41
C CYS A 56 9.99 7.16 12.69
N SER A 57 11.32 7.28 12.80
CA SER A 57 11.99 7.74 14.04
C SER A 57 12.64 9.13 13.94
N MET A 58 12.60 9.78 12.78
CA MET A 58 13.22 11.09 12.60
C MET A 58 12.26 12.20 13.04
N LYS A 59 12.42 12.69 14.28
CA LYS A 59 11.85 13.99 14.68
C LYS A 59 12.58 15.07 13.89
N THR A 60 11.83 15.75 13.04
CA THR A 60 12.16 16.95 12.24
C THR A 60 13.49 17.63 12.57
N MET A 61 14.57 17.21 11.89
CA MET A 61 15.76 18.04 11.71
C MET A 61 15.67 18.71 10.35
N HIS A 62 15.35 20.00 10.35
CA HIS A 62 15.28 20.82 9.14
C HIS A 62 16.70 21.05 8.60
N ASN A 63 17.02 20.44 7.45
CA ASN A 63 18.19 20.81 6.66
C ASN A 63 17.74 21.76 5.54
N PRO A 64 18.14 23.04 5.55
CA PRO A 64 17.73 24.03 4.54
C PRO A 64 18.23 23.71 3.13
N CYS A 65 19.10 22.70 2.95
CA CYS A 65 19.64 22.30 1.66
C CYS A 65 18.93 21.07 1.03
N ASN A 66 17.87 20.52 1.65
CA ASN A 66 17.11 19.39 1.08
C ASN A 66 15.66 19.80 0.77
N PRO A 67 15.29 20.02 -0.50
CA PRO A 67 13.93 20.38 -0.88
C PRO A 67 12.90 19.28 -0.58
N CYS A 68 13.34 18.04 -0.35
CA CYS A 68 12.50 16.92 0.09
C CYS A 68 12.34 16.82 1.62
N GLY A 69 13.08 17.62 2.40
CA GLY A 69 13.05 17.60 3.87
C GLY A 69 11.92 18.44 4.49
N MET A 70 11.14 19.15 3.68
CA MET A 70 10.06 20.05 4.13
C MET A 70 8.67 19.41 4.15
N ALA A 71 8.51 18.21 3.58
CA ALA A 71 7.24 17.51 3.60
C ALA A 71 7.10 16.74 4.92
N ALA A 72 6.14 17.12 5.75
CA ALA A 72 5.72 16.32 6.89
C ALA A 72 5.37 14.90 6.42
N ASN A 73 5.84 13.87 7.15
CA ASN A 73 5.53 12.48 6.85
C ASN A 73 4.00 12.28 6.93
N PRO A 74 3.32 11.86 5.85
CA PRO A 74 1.87 11.64 5.87
C PRO A 74 1.45 10.53 6.85
N CYS A 75 2.37 9.69 7.32
CA CYS A 75 2.14 8.68 8.36
C CYS A 75 2.31 9.20 9.80
N SER A 76 2.72 10.45 9.98
CA SER A 76 2.94 11.07 11.30
C SER A 76 1.76 11.92 11.77
N THR A 77 0.62 11.90 11.08
CA THR A 77 -0.58 12.58 11.56
C THR A 77 -1.13 11.88 12.80
N ASP A 78 -1.39 12.63 13.87
CA ASP A 78 -1.97 12.09 15.11
C ASP A 78 -3.41 11.56 14.92
N VAL A 79 -4.04 11.90 13.79
CA VAL A 79 -5.36 11.40 13.40
C VAL A 79 -5.20 10.14 12.56
N LYS A 80 -5.52 8.98 13.13
CA LYS A 80 -5.60 7.70 12.42
C LYS A 80 -7.06 7.37 12.17
N LYS A 81 -7.42 7.14 10.90
CA LYS A 81 -8.75 6.62 10.56
C LYS A 81 -8.82 5.15 10.97
N ASN A 82 -9.76 4.82 11.84
CA ASN A 82 -10.01 3.44 12.23
C ASN A 82 -10.57 2.65 11.05
N ILE A 83 -10.17 1.38 10.93
CA ILE A 83 -10.70 0.46 9.91
C ILE A 83 -12.18 0.17 10.20
N ARG A 84 -12.55 0.04 11.48
CA ARG A 84 -13.92 -0.27 11.93
C ARG A 84 -14.16 0.27 13.35
N PRO A 85 -15.42 0.44 13.81
CA PRO A 85 -15.74 0.97 15.14
C PRO A 85 -15.24 0.08 16.30
N HIS A 86 -15.34 -1.24 16.16
CA HIS A 86 -14.96 -2.22 17.18
C HIS A 86 -13.79 -3.08 16.70
N ALA A 87 -12.59 -2.83 17.21
CA ALA A 87 -11.39 -3.60 16.87
C ALA A 87 -11.31 -4.94 17.64
N PHE A 88 -10.39 -5.81 17.22
CA PHE A 88 -9.90 -6.92 18.03
C PHE A 88 -8.73 -6.43 18.90
N ASN A 89 -8.61 -6.95 20.12
CA ASN A 89 -7.50 -6.64 21.02
C ASN A 89 -6.27 -7.50 20.75
N SER A 90 -6.44 -8.66 20.09
CA SER A 90 -5.35 -9.55 19.73
C SER A 90 -5.66 -10.40 18.49
N PHE A 91 -4.62 -10.98 17.89
CA PHE A 91 -4.80 -11.99 16.85
C PHE A 91 -5.58 -13.20 17.37
N GLN A 92 -5.33 -13.66 18.60
CA GLN A 92 -6.00 -14.82 19.17
C GLN A 92 -7.51 -14.61 19.31
N GLU A 93 -7.94 -13.40 19.71
CA GLU A 93 -9.36 -13.04 19.77
C GLU A 93 -10.05 -13.20 18.40
N SER A 94 -9.40 -12.75 17.32
CA SER A 94 -9.93 -12.92 15.97
C SER A 94 -9.94 -14.39 15.51
N VAL A 95 -8.94 -15.18 15.92
CA VAL A 95 -8.88 -16.62 15.64
C VAL A 95 -10.00 -17.37 16.36
N ASP A 96 -10.30 -17.04 17.61
CA ASP A 96 -11.35 -17.72 18.38
C ASP A 96 -12.73 -17.40 17.85
N MET A 97 -13.00 -16.14 17.46
CA MET A 97 -14.22 -15.77 16.75
C MET A 97 -14.34 -16.52 15.42
N GLY A 98 -13.28 -16.55 14.61
CA GLY A 98 -13.29 -17.23 13.32
C GLY A 98 -13.44 -18.75 13.45
N ARG A 99 -12.85 -19.35 14.49
CA ARG A 99 -13.05 -20.77 14.82
C ARG A 99 -14.51 -21.05 15.14
N LYS A 100 -15.17 -20.19 15.92
CA LYS A 100 -16.60 -20.35 16.22
C LYS A 100 -17.42 -20.34 14.92
N MET A 101 -17.25 -19.31 14.11
CA MET A 101 -17.93 -19.17 12.81
C MET A 101 -17.65 -20.33 11.83
N TRP A 102 -16.47 -20.94 11.91
CA TRP A 102 -16.11 -22.07 11.07
C TRP A 102 -16.89 -23.35 11.42
N ASN A 103 -17.14 -23.58 12.70
CA ASN A 103 -17.77 -24.80 13.21
C ASN A 103 -19.29 -24.69 13.32
N ASP A 104 -19.81 -23.48 13.52
CA ASP A 104 -21.22 -23.23 13.74
C ASP A 104 -21.89 -22.72 12.45
N ASP A 105 -23.12 -23.15 12.19
CA ASP A 105 -23.96 -22.68 11.07
C ASP A 105 -24.92 -21.55 11.48
N GLU A 106 -25.04 -21.27 12.78
CA GLU A 106 -25.96 -20.30 13.35
C GLU A 106 -25.71 -18.89 12.81
N GLY A 107 -26.71 -18.33 12.12
CA GLY A 107 -26.66 -16.97 11.57
C GLY A 107 -25.79 -16.82 10.32
N MET A 108 -25.15 -17.90 9.85
CA MET A 108 -24.25 -17.87 8.69
C MET A 108 -24.98 -18.13 7.37
N GLY A 109 -26.17 -18.76 7.41
CA GLY A 109 -27.01 -18.97 6.23
C GLY A 109 -28.27 -19.79 6.48
N LYS A 110 -29.02 -20.08 5.41
CA LYS A 110 -30.30 -20.80 5.48
C LYS A 110 -30.18 -22.30 5.20
N ALA A 111 -29.03 -22.75 4.71
CA ALA A 111 -28.84 -24.14 4.30
C ALA A 111 -28.50 -25.10 5.45
N GLY A 112 -28.30 -24.61 6.68
CA GLY A 112 -27.98 -25.45 7.85
C GLY A 112 -26.63 -26.16 7.75
N VAL A 113 -25.64 -25.50 7.12
CA VAL A 113 -24.29 -26.02 6.94
C VAL A 113 -23.27 -24.96 7.34
N ALA A 114 -22.18 -25.41 7.97
CA ALA A 114 -21.04 -24.58 8.36
C ALA A 114 -19.87 -24.79 7.41
N CYS A 115 -18.81 -23.99 7.53
CA CYS A 115 -17.59 -24.19 6.75
C CYS A 115 -17.00 -25.59 6.96
N LEU A 116 -17.03 -26.06 8.22
CA LEU A 116 -16.60 -27.40 8.61
C LEU A 116 -17.35 -28.52 7.88
N SER A 117 -18.61 -28.30 7.50
CA SER A 117 -19.42 -29.31 6.81
C SER A 117 -18.81 -29.77 5.49
N CYS A 118 -18.00 -28.92 4.84
CA CYS A 118 -17.25 -29.28 3.62
C CYS A 118 -15.73 -29.32 3.84
N HIS A 119 -15.21 -28.56 4.81
CA HIS A 119 -13.78 -28.47 5.12
C HIS A 119 -13.48 -29.04 6.51
N ALA A 120 -13.79 -30.34 6.69
CA ALA A 120 -13.64 -31.05 7.95
C ALA A 120 -12.18 -31.21 8.40
N ASP A 121 -11.26 -31.34 7.45
CA ASP A 121 -9.85 -31.62 7.67
C ASP A 121 -8.95 -30.81 6.73
N PHE A 122 -7.64 -30.78 7.04
CA PHE A 122 -6.63 -30.04 6.27
C PHE A 122 -6.58 -30.41 4.78
N ASP A 123 -6.83 -31.68 4.45
CA ASP A 123 -6.74 -32.20 3.08
C ASP A 123 -7.80 -31.57 2.16
N MET A 124 -8.97 -31.25 2.72
CA MET A 124 -10.07 -30.59 2.01
C MET A 124 -9.78 -29.11 1.71
N LEU A 125 -8.72 -28.55 2.31
CA LEU A 125 -8.20 -27.21 2.02
C LEU A 125 -6.92 -27.24 1.17
N HIS A 126 -6.45 -28.43 0.78
CA HIS A 126 -5.28 -28.61 -0.08
C HIS A 126 -4.03 -27.86 0.42
N PHE A 127 -3.79 -27.86 1.74
CA PHE A 127 -2.62 -27.19 2.32
C PHE A 127 -1.29 -27.81 1.90
N ASP A 128 -1.29 -29.07 1.48
CA ASP A 128 -0.14 -29.79 0.91
C ASP A 128 0.43 -29.10 -0.34
N LYS A 129 -0.42 -28.44 -1.13
CA LYS A 129 -0.01 -27.74 -2.37
C LYS A 129 0.70 -26.42 -2.11
N ASN A 130 0.77 -25.98 -0.84
CA ASN A 130 1.41 -24.73 -0.41
C ASN A 130 0.91 -23.49 -1.20
N GLN A 131 -0.34 -23.51 -1.68
CA GLN A 131 -0.94 -22.40 -2.41
C GLN A 131 -1.37 -21.31 -1.42
N ASN A 132 -0.94 -20.08 -1.67
CA ASN A 132 -1.39 -18.90 -0.92
C ASN A 132 -2.43 -18.15 -1.76
N PHE A 133 -3.36 -17.47 -1.10
CA PHE A 133 -4.22 -16.51 -1.79
C PHE A 133 -3.42 -15.24 -2.18
N PRO A 134 -3.72 -14.60 -3.33
CA PRO A 134 -4.69 -15.03 -4.34
C PRO A 134 -4.19 -16.21 -5.18
N HIS A 135 -5.10 -17.11 -5.57
CA HIS A 135 -4.79 -18.21 -6.48
C HIS A 135 -6.04 -18.67 -7.23
N TYR A 136 -5.82 -19.44 -8.29
CA TYR A 136 -6.90 -20.01 -9.10
C TYR A 136 -7.64 -21.11 -8.34
N VAL A 137 -8.95 -20.95 -8.14
CA VAL A 137 -9.81 -21.95 -7.50
C VAL A 137 -10.72 -22.57 -8.56
N LYS A 138 -10.55 -23.86 -8.82
CA LYS A 138 -11.31 -24.59 -9.86
C LYS A 138 -12.83 -24.52 -9.67
N MET A 139 -13.31 -24.52 -8.43
CA MET A 139 -14.74 -24.42 -8.12
C MET A 139 -15.35 -23.08 -8.57
N VAL A 140 -14.57 -22.01 -8.49
CA VAL A 140 -14.98 -20.66 -8.90
C VAL A 140 -14.69 -20.44 -10.39
N GLY A 141 -13.63 -21.05 -10.92
CA GLY A 141 -13.17 -20.84 -12.29
C GLY A 141 -12.37 -19.54 -12.46
N ASP A 142 -11.80 -18.99 -11.39
CA ASP A 142 -11.09 -17.71 -11.39
C ASP A 142 -9.97 -17.67 -10.33
N VAL A 143 -9.08 -16.68 -10.45
CA VAL A 143 -8.12 -16.28 -9.40
C VAL A 143 -8.83 -15.42 -8.38
N VAL A 144 -8.96 -15.94 -7.16
CA VAL A 144 -9.68 -15.26 -6.08
C VAL A 144 -8.76 -14.95 -4.91
N THR A 145 -9.10 -13.91 -4.15
CA THR A 145 -8.55 -13.65 -2.81
C THR A 145 -9.24 -14.55 -1.77
N LEU A 146 -8.70 -14.58 -0.54
CA LEU A 146 -9.30 -15.34 0.54
C LEU A 146 -10.72 -14.82 0.85
N ASP A 147 -10.89 -13.51 0.93
CA ASP A 147 -12.16 -12.85 1.25
C ASP A 147 -13.23 -13.16 0.20
N GLN A 148 -12.85 -13.17 -1.08
CA GLN A 148 -13.72 -13.56 -2.19
C GLN A 148 -14.14 -15.04 -2.07
N MET A 149 -13.22 -15.93 -1.70
CA MET A 149 -13.53 -17.35 -1.50
C MET A 149 -14.46 -17.57 -0.30
N ILE A 150 -14.25 -16.84 0.80
CA ILE A 150 -15.13 -16.87 1.98
C ILE A 150 -16.55 -16.46 1.59
N ASN A 151 -16.71 -15.32 0.92
CA ASN A 151 -18.02 -14.84 0.48
C ASN A 151 -18.66 -15.75 -0.57
N TYR A 152 -17.87 -16.38 -1.46
CA TYR A 152 -18.38 -17.39 -2.38
C TYR A 152 -19.03 -18.56 -1.64
N CYS A 153 -18.41 -19.07 -0.58
CA CYS A 153 -18.98 -20.14 0.25
C CYS A 153 -20.23 -19.70 1.02
N LEU A 154 -20.24 -18.47 1.53
CA LEU A 154 -21.42 -17.94 2.23
C LEU A 154 -22.63 -17.80 1.29
N LEU A 155 -22.41 -17.26 0.10
CA LEU A 155 -23.50 -16.94 -0.82
C LEU A 155 -24.05 -18.19 -1.53
N ASN A 156 -23.19 -19.14 -1.90
CA ASN A 156 -23.60 -20.26 -2.75
C ASN A 156 -24.07 -21.49 -1.95
N PRO A 157 -23.19 -22.27 -1.29
CA PRO A 157 -23.64 -23.44 -0.53
C PRO A 157 -24.38 -23.10 0.76
N MET A 158 -24.02 -22.02 1.46
CA MET A 158 -24.63 -21.69 2.76
C MET A 158 -25.93 -20.88 2.65
N GLN A 159 -26.19 -20.24 1.49
CA GLN A 159 -27.34 -19.34 1.28
C GLN A 159 -27.43 -18.25 2.35
N GLY A 160 -26.27 -17.69 2.69
CA GLY A 160 -26.09 -16.63 3.66
C GLY A 160 -26.06 -15.25 3.05
N HIS A 161 -25.29 -14.38 3.68
CA HIS A 161 -25.08 -13.01 3.25
C HIS A 161 -23.59 -12.74 3.07
N GLU A 162 -23.29 -11.75 2.24
CA GLU A 162 -21.91 -11.31 2.02
C GLU A 162 -21.37 -10.60 3.28
N LEU A 163 -20.14 -10.94 3.68
CA LEU A 163 -19.43 -10.20 4.71
C LEU A 163 -18.74 -8.99 4.08
N ALA A 164 -18.88 -7.82 4.70
CA ALA A 164 -18.15 -6.62 4.28
C ALA A 164 -16.63 -6.80 4.46
N GLN A 165 -15.84 -6.21 3.57
CA GLN A 165 -14.37 -6.38 3.56
C GLN A 165 -13.69 -5.91 4.85
N ASP A 166 -14.23 -4.87 5.50
CA ASP A 166 -13.72 -4.33 6.76
C ASP A 166 -14.44 -4.88 8.01
N SER A 167 -15.35 -5.84 7.84
CA SER A 167 -16.12 -6.47 8.92
C SER A 167 -15.24 -7.29 9.87
N LYS A 168 -15.66 -7.39 11.15
CA LYS A 168 -14.99 -8.25 12.16
C LYS A 168 -15.01 -9.71 11.73
N GLU A 169 -16.12 -10.13 11.14
CA GLU A 169 -16.41 -11.44 10.62
C GLU A 169 -15.41 -11.85 9.54
N MET A 170 -15.20 -11.01 8.52
CA MET A 170 -14.23 -11.30 7.46
C MET A 170 -12.81 -11.43 8.01
N THR A 171 -12.42 -10.51 8.89
CA THR A 171 -11.11 -10.54 9.54
C THR A 171 -10.93 -11.78 10.43
N ALA A 172 -11.98 -12.18 11.15
CA ALA A 172 -11.96 -13.37 12.01
C ALA A 172 -11.79 -14.65 11.18
N MET A 173 -12.53 -14.78 10.09
CA MET A 173 -12.41 -15.93 9.17
C MET A 173 -11.02 -16.01 8.55
N ALA A 174 -10.48 -14.88 8.08
CA ALA A 174 -9.13 -14.83 7.54
C ALA A 174 -8.06 -15.18 8.60
N ALA A 175 -8.22 -14.68 9.83
CA ALA A 175 -7.31 -15.00 10.93
C ALA A 175 -7.34 -16.48 11.30
N TYR A 176 -8.54 -17.08 11.37
CA TYR A 176 -8.70 -18.50 11.65
C TYR A 176 -8.11 -19.36 10.53
N TYR A 177 -8.39 -19.06 9.25
CA TYR A 177 -7.79 -19.77 8.11
C TYR A 177 -6.26 -19.77 8.19
N ARG A 178 -5.66 -18.60 8.46
CA ARG A 178 -4.21 -18.48 8.66
C ARG A 178 -3.74 -19.35 9.83
N SER A 179 -4.41 -19.29 10.98
CA SER A 179 -4.06 -20.07 12.16
C SER A 179 -4.13 -21.58 11.89
N TYR A 180 -5.16 -22.02 11.19
CA TYR A 180 -5.40 -23.42 10.81
C TYR A 180 -4.34 -23.93 9.83
N ARG A 181 -3.98 -23.14 8.81
CA ARG A 181 -2.85 -23.44 7.91
C ARG A 181 -1.53 -23.54 8.67
N MET A 182 -1.27 -22.62 9.61
CA MET A 182 -0.06 -22.67 10.42
C MET A 182 -0.03 -23.90 11.35
N LYS A 183 -1.19 -24.38 11.81
CA LYS A 183 -1.31 -25.65 12.55
C LYS A 183 -0.90 -26.83 11.67
N TYR A 184 -1.47 -26.93 10.46
CA TYR A 184 -1.08 -27.95 9.48
C TYR A 184 0.44 -27.98 9.26
N LEU A 185 1.05 -26.82 8.98
CA LEU A 185 2.49 -26.73 8.74
C LEU A 185 3.34 -27.13 9.95
N ARG A 186 2.87 -26.95 11.20
CA ARG A 186 3.60 -27.42 12.38
C ARG A 186 3.52 -28.94 12.53
N GLU A 187 2.36 -29.51 12.24
CA GLU A 187 2.09 -30.94 12.39
C GLU A 187 2.70 -31.77 11.25
N HIS A 188 2.90 -31.16 10.08
CA HIS A 188 3.39 -31.82 8.86
C HIS A 188 4.78 -31.36 8.42
N LYS A 189 5.47 -30.57 9.26
CA LYS A 189 6.89 -30.31 9.11
C LYS A 189 7.67 -31.59 9.41
N LYS A 190 8.22 -32.20 8.37
CA LYS A 190 9.35 -33.14 8.49
C LYS A 190 10.64 -32.36 8.71
#